data_AF-A0AAV2PY90-F1
#
_entry.id   AF-A0AAV2PY90-F1
#
_cell.length_a   1.000
_cell.length_b   1.000
_cell.length_c   1.000
_cell.angle_alpha   90.00
_cell.angle_beta   90.00
_cell.angle_gamma   90.00
#
_symmetry.space_group_name_H-M   'P 1'
#
loop_
_entity.id
_entity.type
_entity.pdbx_description
1 polymer ?
#
loop_
_entity_poly.entity_id
_entity_poly.type
_entity_poly.pdbx_seq_one_letter_code
_entity_poly.pdbx_strand_id
1 'polypeptide(L)'
;ELLMGHLNEKSNAQPEVRTGIADVLSKVIPIAAGECIGPAVIEIINTLLEHIRKSVVEGTQEAGGSEQTYQETLIHALGEYANHLPDYQKIDSMIFILNKVPGSDRVDDTLERPEREVMLQHLLLKALLR
;
A
#
# COMPACT_ATOMS: atom_id res chain seq x y z
N GLU A 1 5.64 -6.63 -13.15
CA GLU A 1 4.40 -6.27 -13.89
C GLU A 1 3.31 -7.35 -13.85
N LEU A 2 3.57 -8.60 -14.24
CA LEU A 2 2.53 -9.64 -14.38
C LEU A 2 1.75 -9.95 -13.08
N LEU A 3 2.41 -10.00 -11.93
CA LEU A 3 1.74 -10.22 -10.64
C LEU A 3 0.91 -9.00 -10.17
N MET A 4 1.38 -7.78 -10.46
CA MET A 4 0.61 -6.56 -10.17
C MET A 4 -0.63 -6.49 -11.07
N GLY A 5 -0.50 -6.87 -12.35
CA GLY A 5 -1.63 -7.03 -13.26
C GLY A 5 -2.67 -8.03 -12.74
N HIS A 6 -2.22 -9.19 -12.25
CA HIS A 6 -3.11 -10.19 -11.64
C HIS A 6 -3.83 -9.62 -10.40
N LEU A 7 -3.13 -8.88 -9.53
CA LEU A 7 -3.77 -8.24 -8.38
C LEU A 7 -4.85 -7.23 -8.82
N ASN A 8 -4.59 -6.46 -9.87
CA ASN A 8 -5.54 -5.48 -10.41
C ASN A 8 -6.79 -6.15 -11.03
N GLU A 9 -6.59 -7.21 -11.83
CA GLU A 9 -7.69 -8.03 -12.38
C GLU A 9 -8.57 -8.65 -11.29
N LYS A 10 -7.96 -9.01 -10.15
CA LYS A 10 -8.65 -9.59 -8.99
C LYS A 10 -9.01 -8.57 -7.93
N SER A 11 -9.00 -7.28 -8.25
CA SER A 11 -9.25 -6.20 -7.29
C SER A 11 -10.64 -6.24 -6.64
N ASN A 12 -11.63 -6.94 -7.23
CA ASN A 12 -12.98 -7.16 -6.69
C ASN A 12 -13.19 -8.60 -6.16
N ALA A 13 -12.14 -9.42 -6.13
CA ALA A 13 -12.24 -10.79 -5.63
C ALA A 13 -12.37 -10.80 -4.10
N GLN A 14 -12.71 -11.96 -3.55
CA GLN A 14 -12.75 -12.20 -2.11
C GLN A 14 -11.41 -11.78 -1.45
N PRO A 15 -11.42 -11.17 -0.25
CA PRO A 15 -10.23 -10.65 0.41
C PRO A 15 -9.12 -11.69 0.56
N GLU A 16 -9.46 -12.97 0.74
CA GLU A 16 -8.52 -14.07 0.89
C GLU A 16 -7.73 -14.33 -0.40
N VAL A 17 -8.40 -14.21 -1.56
CA VAL A 17 -7.76 -14.36 -2.87
C VAL A 17 -6.80 -13.20 -3.12
N ARG A 18 -7.24 -11.97 -2.83
CA ARG A 18 -6.39 -10.78 -2.93
C ARG A 18 -5.19 -10.86 -1.99
N THR A 19 -5.38 -11.37 -0.77
CA THR A 19 -4.34 -11.62 0.22
C THR A 19 -3.30 -12.61 -0.27
N GLY A 20 -3.72 -13.75 -0.85
CA GLY A 20 -2.78 -14.72 -1.41
C GLY A 20 -1.91 -14.11 -2.52
N ILE A 21 -2.47 -13.27 -3.38
CA ILE A 21 -1.71 -12.58 -4.43
C ILE A 21 -0.73 -11.55 -3.82
N ALA A 22 -1.19 -10.76 -2.85
CA ALA A 22 -0.36 -9.78 -2.15
C ALA A 22 0.79 -10.42 -1.35
N ASP A 23 0.57 -11.61 -0.76
CA ASP A 23 1.59 -12.37 -0.04
C ASP A 23 2.70 -12.83 -1.01
N VAL A 24 2.32 -13.38 -2.16
CA VAL A 24 3.28 -13.74 -3.21
C VAL A 24 4.03 -12.50 -3.71
N LEU A 25 3.33 -11.38 -3.91
CA LEU A 25 3.97 -10.11 -4.28
C LEU A 25 5.03 -9.71 -3.25
N SER A 26 4.72 -9.73 -1.96
CA SER A 26 5.66 -9.34 -0.89
C SER A 26 6.96 -10.15 -0.89
N LYS A 27 6.94 -11.39 -1.38
CA LYS A 27 8.10 -12.29 -1.46
C LYS A 27 8.92 -12.12 -2.75
N VAL A 28 8.27 -11.69 -3.83
CA VAL A 28 8.91 -11.54 -5.16
C VAL A 28 9.47 -10.13 -5.34
N ILE A 29 8.80 -9.13 -4.77
CA ILE A 29 9.15 -7.72 -4.84
C ILE A 29 10.59 -7.41 -4.39
N PRO A 30 11.11 -7.96 -3.27
CA PRO A 30 12.51 -7.78 -2.86
C PRO A 30 13.54 -8.14 -3.94
N ILE A 31 13.25 -9.18 -4.71
CA ILE A 31 14.12 -9.67 -5.78
C ILE A 31 14.09 -8.70 -6.97
N ALA A 32 12.91 -8.14 -7.28
CA ALA A 32 12.72 -7.24 -8.40
C ALA A 32 13.13 -5.78 -8.10
N ALA A 33 13.08 -5.34 -6.84
CA ALA A 33 13.31 -3.96 -6.43
C ALA A 33 14.74 -3.47 -6.70
N GLY A 34 15.74 -4.33 -6.45
CA GLY A 34 17.14 -3.99 -6.67
C GLY A 34 17.51 -3.75 -8.14
N GLU A 35 16.71 -4.31 -9.07
CA GLU A 35 16.89 -4.14 -10.52
C GLU A 35 15.94 -3.09 -11.11
N CYS A 36 14.99 -2.58 -10.32
CA CYS A 36 13.98 -1.64 -10.77
C CYS A 36 14.54 -0.20 -10.74
N ILE A 37 14.64 0.45 -11.90
CA ILE A 37 15.17 1.81 -12.02
C ILE A 37 14.14 2.70 -12.72
N GLY A 38 13.69 3.77 -12.05
CA GLY A 38 12.93 4.85 -12.66
C GLY A 38 11.41 4.77 -12.46
N PRO A 39 10.58 5.22 -13.43
CA PRO A 39 9.13 5.43 -13.27
C PRO A 39 8.34 4.21 -12.79
N ALA A 40 8.80 2.99 -13.12
CA ALA A 40 8.15 1.74 -12.73
C ALA A 40 8.08 1.54 -11.21
N VAL A 41 9.02 2.13 -10.46
CA VAL A 41 9.03 2.08 -8.99
C VAL A 41 7.82 2.78 -8.40
N ILE A 42 7.57 4.00 -8.89
CA ILE A 42 6.45 4.82 -8.45
C ILE A 42 5.12 4.18 -8.87
N GLU A 43 5.07 3.54 -10.03
CA GLU A 43 3.86 2.83 -10.49
C GLU A 43 3.50 1.68 -9.55
N ILE A 44 4.46 0.83 -9.19
CA ILE A 44 4.22 -0.28 -8.25
C ILE A 44 3.75 0.25 -6.89
N ILE A 45 4.42 1.28 -6.36
CA ILE A 45 4.01 1.93 -5.11
C ILE A 45 2.59 2.47 -5.23
N ASN A 46 2.28 3.21 -6.30
CA ASN A 46 0.98 3.82 -6.49
C ASN A 46 -0.12 2.77 -6.58
N THR A 47 0.08 1.68 -7.29
CA THR A 47 -0.89 0.58 -7.36
C THR A 47 -1.09 -0.08 -5.99
N LEU A 48 -0.03 -0.34 -5.22
CA LEU A 48 -0.18 -0.87 -3.85
C LEU A 48 -0.98 0.10 -2.96
N LEU A 49 -0.70 1.40 -3.04
CA LEU A 49 -1.44 2.44 -2.33
C LEU A 49 -2.92 2.50 -2.73
N GLU A 50 -3.23 2.35 -4.02
CA GLU A 50 -4.61 2.31 -4.52
C GLU A 50 -5.37 1.09 -3.98
N HIS A 51 -4.74 -0.09 -3.93
CA HIS A 51 -5.33 -1.28 -3.32
C HIS A 51 -5.57 -1.10 -1.81
N ILE A 52 -4.66 -0.45 -1.08
CA ILE A 52 -4.86 -0.13 0.35
C ILE A 52 -6.05 0.81 0.52
N ARG A 53 -6.13 1.89 -0.27
CA ARG A 53 -7.25 2.84 -0.22
C ARG A 53 -8.58 2.16 -0.50
N LYS A 54 -8.63 1.40 -1.59
CA LYS A 54 -9.82 0.66 -2.00
C LYS A 54 -10.28 -0.27 -0.88
N SER A 55 -9.34 -1.02 -0.31
CA SER A 55 -9.59 -1.93 0.81
C SER A 55 -10.16 -1.22 2.05
N VAL A 56 -9.65 -0.05 2.41
CA VAL A 56 -10.15 0.74 3.55
C VAL A 56 -11.53 1.34 3.27
N VAL A 57 -11.82 1.72 2.04
CA VAL A 57 -13.13 2.30 1.64
C VAL A 57 -14.21 1.23 1.54
N GLU A 58 -13.89 0.08 0.96
CA GLU A 58 -14.83 -1.02 0.69
C GLU A 58 -14.94 -2.01 1.86
N GLY A 59 -13.98 -2.00 2.79
CA GLY A 59 -13.99 -2.79 4.00
C GLY A 59 -15.25 -2.53 4.83
N THR A 60 -16.19 -3.46 4.76
CA THR A 60 -17.42 -3.48 5.56
C THR A 60 -17.13 -4.13 6.90
N GLN A 61 -17.86 -3.73 7.96
CA GLN A 61 -17.68 -4.26 9.32
C GLN A 61 -17.80 -5.80 9.41
N GLU A 62 -18.52 -6.43 8.47
CA GLU A 62 -18.71 -7.89 8.40
C GLU A 62 -17.48 -8.65 7.86
N ALA A 63 -16.59 -7.99 7.10
CA ALA A 63 -15.36 -8.55 6.55
C ALA A 63 -14.11 -8.21 7.39
N GLY A 64 -14.32 -7.67 8.60
CA GLY A 64 -13.32 -6.93 9.37
C GLY A 64 -11.98 -7.64 9.63
N GLY A 65 -11.94 -8.98 9.62
CA GLY A 65 -10.70 -9.74 9.79
C GLY A 65 -9.94 -9.99 8.47
N SER A 66 -10.64 -10.37 7.40
CA SER A 66 -9.98 -10.75 6.15
C SER A 66 -9.52 -9.55 5.34
N GLU A 67 -10.28 -8.45 5.37
CA GLU A 67 -9.86 -7.20 4.75
C GLU A 67 -8.69 -6.56 5.50
N GLN A 68 -8.67 -6.64 6.84
CA GLN A 68 -7.53 -6.19 7.64
C GLN A 68 -6.26 -7.00 7.31
N THR A 69 -6.39 -8.33 7.19
CA THR A 69 -5.27 -9.19 6.79
C THR A 69 -4.73 -8.82 5.42
N TYR A 70 -5.63 -8.52 4.47
CA TYR A 70 -5.25 -8.03 3.15
C TYR A 70 -4.48 -6.70 3.23
N GLN A 71 -4.98 -5.74 4.00
CA GLN A 71 -4.31 -4.45 4.24
C GLN A 71 -2.92 -4.63 4.83
N GLU A 72 -2.78 -5.48 5.85
CA GLU A 72 -1.47 -5.73 6.46
C GLU A 72 -0.48 -6.38 5.50
N THR A 73 -0.97 -7.27 4.64
CA THR A 73 -0.15 -7.93 3.62
C THR A 73 0.31 -6.94 2.55
N LEU A 74 -0.55 -6.01 2.13
CA LEU A 74 -0.16 -4.93 1.21
C LEU A 74 0.86 -3.97 1.84
N ILE A 75 0.68 -3.61 3.11
CA ILE A 75 1.64 -2.78 3.85
C ILE A 75 2.99 -3.49 3.99
N HIS A 76 2.96 -4.79 4.26
CA HIS A 76 4.17 -5.61 4.27
C HIS A 76 4.87 -5.61 2.91
N ALA A 77 4.13 -5.86 1.82
CA ALA A 77 4.67 -5.81 0.46
C ALA A 77 5.27 -4.44 0.10
N LEU A 78 4.61 -3.34 0.50
CA LEU A 78 5.07 -1.98 0.26
C LEU A 78 6.34 -1.65 1.05
N GLY A 79 6.39 -2.04 2.33
CA GLY A 79 7.58 -1.86 3.17
C GLY A 79 8.77 -2.67 2.67
N GLU A 80 8.55 -3.95 2.34
CA GLU A 80 9.56 -4.81 1.70
C GLU A 80 10.06 -4.21 0.38
N TYR A 81 9.18 -3.63 -0.43
CA TYR A 81 9.58 -2.95 -1.65
C TYR A 81 10.49 -1.76 -1.36
N ALA A 82 10.03 -0.84 -0.51
CA ALA A 82 10.75 0.38 -0.18
C ALA A 82 12.13 0.10 0.44
N ASN A 83 12.24 -0.94 1.27
CA ASN A 83 13.49 -1.35 1.89
C ASN A 83 14.54 -1.85 0.89
N HIS A 84 14.10 -2.52 -0.18
CA HIS A 84 14.97 -3.08 -1.21
C HIS A 84 15.24 -2.12 -2.38
N LEU A 85 14.67 -0.91 -2.37
CA LEU A 85 15.03 0.11 -3.34
C LEU A 85 16.49 0.57 -3.14
N PRO A 86 17.18 1.03 -4.19
CA PRO A 86 18.42 1.76 -4.03
C PRO A 86 18.24 3.02 -3.17
N ASP A 87 19.25 3.39 -2.37
CA ASP A 87 19.15 4.51 -1.41
C ASP A 87 18.73 5.85 -2.06
N TYR A 88 19.14 6.09 -3.31
CA TYR A 88 18.75 7.30 -4.04
C TYR A 88 17.26 7.36 -4.41
N GLN A 89 16.55 6.22 -4.46
CA GLN A 89 15.10 6.17 -4.73
C GLN A 89 14.24 6.07 -3.46
N LYS A 90 14.84 5.70 -2.32
CA LYS A 90 14.12 5.60 -1.05
C LYS A 90 13.49 6.93 -0.65
N ILE A 91 14.25 8.03 -0.77
CA ILE A 91 13.76 9.38 -0.42
C ILE A 91 12.58 9.77 -1.32
N ASP A 92 12.71 9.60 -2.63
CA ASP A 92 11.64 9.94 -3.58
C ASP A 92 10.38 9.10 -3.34
N SER A 93 10.55 7.81 -3.05
CA SER A 93 9.46 6.90 -2.73
C SER A 93 8.77 7.26 -1.41
N MET A 94 9.55 7.64 -0.39
CA MET A 94 9.03 8.11 0.90
C MET A 94 8.25 9.42 0.75
N ILE A 95 8.79 10.40 0.03
CA ILE A 95 8.11 11.67 -0.26
C ILE A 95 6.83 11.41 -1.06
N PHE A 96 6.87 10.49 -2.03
CA PHE A 96 5.70 10.11 -2.81
C PHE A 96 4.58 9.53 -1.93
N ILE A 97 4.92 8.60 -1.02
CA ILE A 97 3.96 8.02 -0.08
C ILE A 97 3.44 9.10 0.88
N LEU A 98 4.31 9.97 1.41
CA LEU A 98 3.94 11.05 2.33
C LEU A 98 2.94 12.02 1.69
N ASN A 99 3.16 12.43 0.43
CA ASN A 99 2.25 13.27 -0.34
C ASN A 99 0.90 12.60 -0.63
N LYS A 100 0.78 11.28 -0.40
CA LYS A 100 -0.45 10.51 -0.51
C LYS A 100 -1.12 10.31 0.86
N VAL A 101 -0.46 10.59 1.98
CA VAL A 101 -1.07 10.44 3.31
C VAL A 101 -2.20 11.45 3.48
N PRO A 102 -3.45 11.01 3.72
CA PRO A 102 -4.55 11.93 3.94
C PRO A 102 -4.31 12.77 5.20
N GLY A 103 -4.57 14.06 5.09
CA GLY A 103 -4.39 15.02 6.19
C GLY A 103 -2.96 15.49 6.43
N SER A 104 -1.97 15.14 5.60
CA SER A 104 -0.58 15.61 5.73
C SER A 104 -0.44 17.14 5.59
N ASP A 105 -1.35 17.79 4.86
CA ASP A 105 -1.33 19.24 4.61
C ASP A 105 -2.28 20.04 5.54
N ARG A 106 -2.99 19.36 6.45
CA ARG A 106 -4.02 20.00 7.28
C ARG A 106 -3.40 20.52 8.57
N VAL A 107 -3.41 21.84 8.72
CA VAL A 107 -2.92 22.55 9.92
C VAL A 107 -3.97 22.61 11.04
N ASP A 108 -5.23 22.32 10.72
CA ASP A 108 -6.37 22.47 11.63
C ASP A 108 -6.95 21.11 12.04
N ASP A 109 -6.71 20.73 13.30
CA ASP A 109 -7.12 19.45 13.90
C ASP A 109 -8.57 19.49 14.45
N THR A 110 -9.31 20.57 14.21
CA THR A 110 -10.65 20.77 14.77
C THR A 110 -11.80 20.18 13.95
N LEU A 111 -11.54 19.66 12.75
CA LEU A 111 -12.54 18.99 11.92
C LEU A 111 -12.56 17.49 12.20
N GLU A 112 -13.73 16.93 12.54
CA GLU A 112 -13.91 15.50 12.72
C GLU A 112 -13.48 14.74 11.45
N ARG A 113 -12.40 13.95 11.57
CA ARG A 113 -11.93 13.12 10.45
C ARG A 113 -12.77 11.84 10.37
N PRO A 114 -13.20 11.43 9.18
CA PRO A 114 -13.79 10.12 8.99
C PRO A 114 -12.83 9.03 9.52
N GLU A 115 -13.36 8.05 10.24
CA GLU A 115 -12.57 6.95 10.82
C GLU A 115 -11.71 6.24 9.75
N ARG A 116 -12.26 6.05 8.55
CA ARG A 116 -11.54 5.48 7.39
C ARG A 116 -10.34 6.31 6.95
N GLU A 117 -10.41 7.64 7.07
CA GLU A 117 -9.29 8.53 6.73
C GLU A 117 -8.16 8.39 7.75
N VAL A 118 -8.50 8.29 9.04
CA VAL A 118 -7.56 8.03 10.13
C VAL A 118 -6.90 6.66 9.98
N MET A 119 -7.69 5.62 9.66
CA MET A 119 -7.17 4.28 9.38
C MET A 119 -6.21 4.27 8.18
N LEU A 120 -6.58 4.95 7.09
CA LEU A 120 -5.72 5.06 5.91
C LEU A 120 -4.43 5.81 6.25
N GLN A 121 -4.51 6.92 6.98
CA GLN A 121 -3.34 7.66 7.46
C GLN A 121 -2.42 6.74 8.27
N HIS A 122 -2.97 5.99 9.22
CA HIS A 122 -2.20 5.06 10.05
C HIS A 122 -1.50 3.98 9.22
N LEU A 123 -2.20 3.36 8.26
CA LEU A 123 -1.63 2.34 7.39
C LEU A 123 -0.50 2.89 6.51
N LEU A 124 -0.70 4.06 5.89
CA LEU A 124 0.32 4.65 5.01
C LEU A 124 1.57 5.09 5.79
N LEU A 125 1.41 5.62 7.01
CA LEU A 125 2.54 5.92 7.88
C LEU A 125 3.25 4.64 8.35
N LYS A 126 2.51 3.55 8.63
CA LYS A 126 3.09 2.24 8.97
C LYS A 126 3.96 1.69 7.84
N ALA A 127 3.64 1.95 6.57
CA ALA A 127 4.49 1.55 5.44
C ALA A 127 5.84 2.29 5.38
N LEU A 128 5.90 3.53 5.89
CA LEU A 128 7.13 4.34 5.91
C LEU A 128 8.10 3.96 7.03
N LEU A 129 7.62 3.23 8.04
CA LEU A 129 8.38 2.86 9.24
C LEU A 129 8.94 1.42 9.20
N ARG A 130 8.71 0.72 8.09
CA ARG A 130 9.17 -0.66 7.88
C ARG A 130 10.58 -0.71 7.34
#